data_AF-A0A8S1FBV7-F1
#
_entry.id   AF-A0A8S1FBV7-F1
#
_cell.length_a   1.000
_cell.length_b   1.000
_cell.length_c   1.000
_cell.angle_alpha   90.00
_cell.angle_beta   90.00
_cell.angle_gamma   90.00
#
_symmetry.space_group_name_H-M   'P 1'
#
loop_
_entity.id
_entity.type
_entity.pdbx_description
1 polymer ?
#
loop_
_entity_poly.entity_id
_entity_poly.type
_entity_poly.pdbx_seq_one_letter_code
_entity_poly.pdbx_strand_id
1 'polypeptide(L)'
;MNRLVTASRIVRSYTTAAPKISTGIEHAEKAKQRQGGKPDWSLYKCDDYLKFDKYSFAQAEVTMEKDRVPQPSYKRADEMPKMTSFEHHEIKALHGKSNHDVLKFFADWNSKNKNLQSFGHIDYFAREEFAKLITAKRNETELAATFIETIRLLAREKTGIETLMTPDVCDFVLFNAGLPVKDGFEITQTNLHEAQKCLINTLFNSSKMRERFEHHAENSDLLISYLFELDTSKRNESAHKWIIPFPNDAAEEIWFLYHRIAFIVTALSRKLQNLWAHKDNTVDCLLLAVESLNANKNAKQIDYLRANEAMKTLFNVYCHASDDSLSKDKVRKINKALYNVVVAEDNSYNDETKQAAINSFSLPPVFPDIEILCTSPNSSTSGENFDDMTFTDKLLKYLESRLNELPPVASQTTSCTAADLIGPYFTTLSRLCRDSKYARRYCRMKILPPLKDKEVEKRPEEEDSLRGKIVRFMMMPTCAKDIAAQFLFVLCKKSVARMIKYTGFGHSAGLLANMGLLGQINEPKHDSDSEDSETEEYNSVKDNVNPVTGSLFPPDRGSFLEGMSEEQKEYEAMKLVDAMNKMMDAGIVKPGTIGEDGRVREVSHVLELTKNMPDVKDDSDSD
;
A
#
# COMPACT_ATOMS: atom_id res chain seq x y z
N MET A 1 9.59 -34.40 29.23
CA MET A 1 9.87 -34.98 27.89
C MET A 1 9.12 -34.13 26.87
N ASN A 2 9.88 -33.30 26.17
CA ASN A 2 9.42 -32.27 25.25
C ASN A 2 9.26 -32.84 23.84
N ARG A 3 8.06 -32.75 23.25
CA ARG A 3 7.84 -32.75 21.80
C ARG A 3 6.49 -32.10 21.50
N LEU A 4 6.44 -30.77 21.52
CA LEU A 4 5.37 -29.95 20.90
C LEU A 4 5.76 -28.46 20.77
N VAL A 5 7.06 -28.16 20.71
CA VAL A 5 7.59 -26.80 20.54
C VAL A 5 8.61 -26.79 19.41
N THR A 6 8.17 -27.00 18.16
CA THR A 6 8.96 -26.69 16.95
C THR A 6 8.09 -26.79 15.68
N ALA A 7 7.23 -25.79 15.43
CA ALA A 7 6.62 -25.62 14.10
C ALA A 7 6.18 -24.17 13.78
N SER A 8 6.61 -23.18 14.57
CA SER A 8 6.37 -21.76 14.30
C SER A 8 7.67 -21.09 13.82
N ARG A 9 8.18 -21.49 12.65
CA ARG A 9 9.41 -20.88 12.10
C ARG A 9 9.63 -21.16 10.61
N ILE A 10 8.71 -20.77 9.74
CA ILE A 10 9.03 -20.59 8.30
C ILE A 10 8.22 -19.40 7.76
N VAL A 11 8.65 -18.18 8.07
CA VAL A 11 8.37 -17.03 7.18
C VAL A 11 9.45 -17.10 6.11
N ARG A 12 9.16 -17.77 4.99
CA ARG A 12 9.99 -17.61 3.79
C ARG A 12 9.71 -16.22 3.25
N SER A 13 10.73 -15.38 3.31
CA SER A 13 10.85 -14.20 2.45
C SER A 13 10.51 -14.60 1.01
N TYR A 14 9.45 -14.02 0.46
CA TYR A 14 9.14 -14.16 -0.96
C TYR A 14 10.18 -13.36 -1.75
N THR A 15 11.29 -14.03 -2.09
CA THR A 15 12.16 -13.58 -3.17
C THR A 15 11.44 -13.84 -4.48
N THR A 16 11.00 -12.79 -5.17
CA THR A 16 10.63 -12.83 -6.58
C THR A 16 11.70 -13.59 -7.38
N ALA A 17 11.30 -14.58 -8.17
CA ALA A 17 12.20 -15.31 -9.08
C ALA A 17 12.59 -14.48 -10.34
N ALA A 18 12.19 -13.21 -10.42
CA ALA A 18 12.62 -12.29 -11.46
C ALA A 18 13.87 -11.51 -10.98
N PRO A 19 15.01 -11.58 -11.68
CA PRO A 19 16.18 -10.79 -11.32
C PRO A 19 15.93 -9.30 -11.56
N LYS A 20 16.38 -8.47 -10.63
CA LYS A 20 16.51 -7.02 -10.83
C LYS A 20 17.72 -6.79 -11.73
N ILE A 21 17.46 -6.79 -13.04
CA ILE A 21 18.38 -6.47 -14.15
C ILE A 21 19.60 -7.40 -14.20
N SER A 22 19.56 -8.44 -15.06
CA SER A 22 20.74 -9.24 -15.37
C SER A 22 20.85 -9.44 -16.88
N THR A 23 21.96 -9.04 -17.47
CA THR A 23 22.30 -9.38 -18.86
C THR A 23 22.53 -10.89 -18.93
N GLY A 24 21.91 -11.57 -19.91
CA GLY A 24 21.86 -13.06 -19.99
C GLY A 24 23.20 -13.81 -20.11
N ILE A 25 24.33 -13.09 -20.03
CA ILE A 25 25.69 -13.62 -20.09
C ILE A 25 26.04 -14.39 -18.79
N GLU A 26 25.60 -13.90 -17.64
CA GLU A 26 25.91 -14.52 -16.34
C GLU A 26 25.25 -15.91 -16.17
N HIS A 27 24.11 -16.14 -16.84
CA HIS A 27 23.42 -17.43 -16.81
C HIS A 27 24.12 -18.49 -17.67
N ALA A 28 24.71 -18.08 -18.80
CA ALA A 28 25.50 -18.94 -19.67
C ALA A 28 26.82 -19.39 -18.99
N GLU A 29 27.48 -18.48 -18.27
CA GLU A 29 28.70 -18.80 -17.53
C GLU A 29 28.44 -19.67 -16.28
N LYS A 30 27.32 -19.48 -15.58
CA LYS A 30 26.93 -20.37 -14.46
C LYS A 30 26.47 -21.75 -14.94
N ALA A 31 25.85 -21.86 -16.12
CA ALA A 31 25.54 -23.15 -16.74
C ALA A 31 26.81 -23.91 -17.14
N LYS A 32 27.83 -23.19 -17.65
CA LYS A 32 29.17 -23.71 -18.01
C LYS A 32 29.92 -24.35 -16.83
N GLN A 33 29.64 -23.92 -15.59
CA GLN A 33 30.26 -24.48 -14.39
C GLN A 33 29.56 -25.75 -13.85
N ARG A 34 28.30 -26.02 -14.23
CA ARG A 34 27.49 -27.10 -13.65
C ARG A 34 27.38 -28.37 -14.49
N GLN A 35 27.58 -28.29 -15.81
CA GLN A 35 27.48 -29.46 -16.68
C GLN A 35 28.73 -29.57 -17.54
N GLY A 36 29.64 -30.48 -17.17
CA GLY A 36 30.93 -30.71 -17.82
C GLY A 36 30.82 -31.38 -19.20
N GLY A 37 30.09 -30.77 -20.13
CA GLY A 37 30.04 -31.17 -21.54
C GLY A 37 30.17 -29.94 -22.44
N LYS A 38 30.98 -30.02 -23.49
CA LYS A 38 31.04 -28.98 -24.54
C LYS A 38 29.74 -29.05 -25.37
N PRO A 39 28.91 -27.99 -25.40
CA PRO A 39 27.72 -27.98 -26.25
C PRO A 39 28.11 -27.87 -27.73
N ASP A 40 27.33 -28.53 -28.58
CA ASP A 40 27.40 -28.43 -30.04
C ASP A 40 26.58 -27.21 -30.50
N TRP A 41 27.29 -26.15 -30.88
CA TRP A 41 26.70 -24.86 -31.25
C TRP A 41 25.98 -24.88 -32.59
N SER A 42 26.14 -25.94 -33.39
CA SER A 42 25.44 -26.11 -34.67
C SER A 42 23.92 -26.33 -34.52
N LEU A 43 23.45 -26.67 -33.31
CA LEU A 43 22.02 -26.88 -33.00
C LEU A 43 21.26 -25.57 -32.73
N TYR A 44 21.95 -24.45 -32.51
CA TYR A 44 21.33 -23.14 -32.31
C TYR A 44 21.42 -22.33 -33.60
N LYS A 45 20.34 -22.34 -34.40
CA LYS A 45 20.21 -21.46 -35.58
C LYS A 45 20.16 -19.99 -35.16
N CYS A 46 21.29 -19.36 -34.89
CA CYS A 46 21.53 -17.90 -34.97
C CYS A 46 22.98 -17.55 -34.57
N ASP A 47 23.97 -17.99 -35.34
CA ASP A 47 25.38 -17.60 -35.15
C ASP A 47 25.65 -16.10 -35.42
N ASP A 48 24.69 -15.38 -36.02
CA ASP A 48 24.86 -13.97 -36.37
C ASP A 48 24.43 -12.99 -35.26
N TYR A 49 23.62 -13.42 -34.28
CA TYR A 49 23.17 -12.55 -33.17
C TYR A 49 24.19 -12.44 -32.02
N LEU A 50 25.24 -13.25 -32.00
CA LEU A 50 26.22 -13.29 -30.90
C LEU A 50 27.57 -12.61 -31.24
N LYS A 51 27.72 -12.01 -32.41
CA LYS A 51 28.93 -11.25 -32.80
C LYS A 51 28.85 -9.77 -32.39
N PHE A 52 28.46 -9.48 -31.14
CA PHE A 52 28.42 -8.10 -30.62
C PHE A 52 29.82 -7.44 -30.56
N ASP A 53 30.90 -8.22 -30.60
CA ASP A 53 32.28 -7.70 -30.58
C ASP A 53 32.74 -7.12 -31.93
N LYS A 54 32.04 -7.41 -33.04
CA LYS A 54 32.46 -6.94 -34.38
C LYS A 54 31.70 -5.70 -34.88
N TYR A 55 30.55 -5.38 -34.30
CA TYR A 55 29.69 -4.26 -34.74
C TYR A 55 29.19 -3.37 -33.60
N SER A 56 29.77 -3.49 -32.41
CA SER A 56 29.53 -2.57 -31.31
C SER A 56 30.12 -1.18 -31.63
N PHE A 57 29.33 -0.13 -31.37
CA PHE A 57 29.75 1.28 -31.45
C PHE A 57 31.06 1.53 -30.67
N ALA A 58 31.30 0.77 -29.59
CA ALA A 58 32.50 0.87 -28.78
C ALA A 58 33.77 0.43 -29.52
N GLN A 59 33.68 -0.52 -30.46
CA GLN A 59 34.83 -0.96 -31.24
C GLN A 59 35.28 0.14 -32.23
N ALA A 60 34.31 0.80 -32.87
CA ALA A 60 34.57 1.95 -33.74
C ALA A 60 35.17 3.13 -32.95
N GLU A 61 34.70 3.35 -31.72
CA GLU A 61 35.22 4.38 -30.83
C GLU A 61 36.66 4.08 -30.40
N VAL A 62 36.96 2.86 -29.95
CA VAL A 62 38.33 2.42 -29.58
C VAL A 62 39.30 2.43 -30.76
N THR A 63 38.81 2.14 -31.98
CA THR A 63 39.65 2.20 -33.20
C THR A 63 39.93 3.64 -33.58
N MET A 64 38.92 4.52 -33.55
CA MET A 64 39.10 5.95 -33.83
C MET A 64 39.89 6.69 -32.75
N GLU A 65 39.88 6.20 -31.50
CA GLU A 65 40.60 6.80 -30.38
C GLU A 65 42.12 6.72 -30.54
N LYS A 66 42.63 5.72 -31.28
CA LYS A 66 44.06 5.60 -31.62
C LYS A 66 44.51 6.61 -32.68
N ASP A 67 43.59 7.05 -33.54
CA ASP A 67 43.84 8.01 -34.63
C ASP A 67 43.40 9.44 -34.26
N ARG A 68 42.79 9.64 -33.07
CA ARG A 68 42.46 10.96 -32.55
C ARG A 68 43.73 11.67 -32.11
N VAL A 69 44.12 12.66 -32.90
CA VAL A 69 45.14 13.64 -32.51
C VAL A 69 44.75 14.23 -31.14
N PRO A 70 45.62 14.16 -30.12
CA PRO A 70 45.32 14.79 -28.83
C PRO A 70 45.05 16.27 -29.08
N GLN A 71 43.85 16.72 -28.73
CA GLN A 71 43.55 18.15 -28.81
C GLN A 71 44.58 18.88 -27.94
N PRO A 72 45.28 19.90 -28.47
CA PRO A 72 46.19 20.69 -27.65
C PRO A 72 45.38 21.35 -26.52
N SER A 73 45.58 20.89 -25.30
CA SER A 73 44.81 21.29 -24.11
C SER A 73 45.23 22.66 -23.59
N TYR A 74 45.22 23.68 -24.45
CA TYR A 74 45.41 25.08 -24.04
C TYR A 74 44.09 25.76 -23.68
N LYS A 75 42.94 25.08 -23.83
CA LYS A 75 41.68 25.56 -23.26
C LYS A 75 41.60 25.13 -21.80
N ARG A 76 41.73 26.09 -20.89
CA ARG A 76 41.23 25.97 -19.52
C ARG A 76 39.78 25.49 -19.59
N ALA A 77 39.35 24.66 -18.63
CA ALA A 77 37.94 24.26 -18.51
C ALA A 77 37.07 25.51 -18.66
N ASP A 78 36.05 25.46 -19.52
CA ASP A 78 35.14 26.58 -19.73
C ASP A 78 34.60 27.02 -18.36
N GLU A 79 35.03 28.19 -17.86
CA GLU A 79 34.41 28.79 -16.69
C GLU A 79 32.96 29.04 -17.07
N MET A 80 32.01 28.41 -16.35
CA MET A 80 30.58 28.67 -16.55
C MET A 80 30.35 30.19 -16.66
N PRO A 81 29.56 30.66 -17.64
CA PRO A 81 29.29 32.08 -17.78
C PRO A 81 28.75 32.64 -16.46
N LYS A 82 29.50 33.55 -15.84
CA LYS A 82 29.09 34.28 -14.63
C LYS A 82 28.03 35.34 -14.97
N MET A 83 26.93 34.96 -15.63
CA MET A 83 25.74 35.81 -15.64
C MET A 83 25.04 35.61 -14.30
N THR A 84 25.56 36.29 -13.28
CA THR A 84 24.91 36.38 -11.97
C THR A 84 23.63 37.19 -12.10
N SER A 85 22.55 36.71 -11.49
CA SER A 85 21.26 37.39 -11.54
C SER A 85 21.32 38.77 -10.87
N PHE A 86 20.34 39.62 -11.18
CA PHE A 86 20.21 40.94 -10.55
C PHE A 86 20.13 40.83 -9.03
N GLU A 87 19.40 39.82 -8.53
CA GLU A 87 19.24 39.52 -7.12
C GLU A 87 20.58 39.18 -6.44
N HIS A 88 21.50 38.48 -7.11
CA HIS A 88 22.82 38.18 -6.56
C HIS A 88 23.57 39.47 -6.18
N HIS A 89 23.55 40.48 -7.05
CA HIS A 89 24.24 41.75 -6.79
C HIS A 89 23.58 42.56 -5.67
N GLU A 90 22.24 42.58 -5.62
CA GLU A 90 21.51 43.29 -4.57
C GLU A 90 21.79 42.68 -3.19
N ILE A 91 21.71 41.34 -3.05
CA ILE A 91 21.92 40.64 -1.78
C ILE A 91 23.37 40.80 -1.32
N LYS A 92 24.33 40.68 -2.24
CA LYS A 92 25.74 40.86 -1.93
C LYS A 92 26.03 42.26 -1.37
N ALA A 93 25.34 43.28 -1.87
CA ALA A 93 25.47 44.66 -1.37
C ALA A 93 24.91 44.86 0.05
N LEU A 94 24.08 43.94 0.57
CA LEU A 94 23.49 44.03 1.91
C LEU A 94 24.43 43.58 3.04
N HIS A 95 25.49 42.82 2.74
CA HIS A 95 26.44 42.33 3.75
C HIS A 95 27.07 43.45 4.60
N GLY A 96 27.25 44.65 4.02
CA GLY A 96 27.81 45.82 4.70
C GLY A 96 26.79 46.84 5.22
N LYS A 97 25.48 46.57 5.11
CA LYS A 97 24.43 47.54 5.49
C LYS A 97 23.87 47.33 6.89
N SER A 98 23.20 48.35 7.40
CA SER A 98 22.52 48.33 8.71
C SER A 98 21.43 47.27 8.77
N ASN A 99 21.07 46.80 9.97
CA ASN A 99 19.98 45.83 10.15
C ASN A 99 18.64 46.36 9.62
N HIS A 100 18.40 47.67 9.73
CA HIS A 100 17.22 48.32 9.19
C HIS A 100 17.12 48.23 7.66
N ASP A 101 18.24 48.42 6.94
CA ASP A 101 18.26 48.31 5.48
C ASP A 101 18.02 46.87 5.01
N VAL A 102 18.57 45.91 5.75
CA VAL A 102 18.34 44.47 5.51
C VAL A 102 16.87 44.13 5.73
N LEU A 103 16.27 44.55 6.85
CA LEU A 103 14.84 44.34 7.12
C LEU A 103 13.97 44.87 6.00
N LYS A 104 14.21 46.11 5.58
CA LYS A 104 13.43 46.75 4.53
C LYS A 104 13.51 45.97 3.22
N PHE A 105 14.72 45.57 2.82
CA PHE A 105 14.90 44.80 1.60
C PHE A 105 14.13 43.47 1.65
N PHE A 106 14.30 42.68 2.71
CA PHE A 106 13.66 41.37 2.80
C PHE A 106 12.14 41.46 2.99
N ALA A 107 11.63 42.48 3.69
CA ALA A 107 10.20 42.73 3.81
C ALA A 107 9.57 43.08 2.45
N ASP A 108 10.22 43.94 1.67
CA ASP A 108 9.79 44.28 0.30
C ASP A 108 9.87 43.05 -0.62
N TRP A 109 10.94 42.26 -0.49
CA TRP A 109 11.13 41.04 -1.27
C TRP A 109 10.05 39.99 -0.93
N ASN A 110 9.78 39.73 0.35
CA ASN A 110 8.76 38.78 0.79
C ASN A 110 7.38 39.21 0.29
N SER A 111 7.07 40.51 0.35
CA SER A 111 5.79 41.06 -0.13
C SER A 111 5.59 40.84 -1.64
N LYS A 112 6.63 41.06 -2.45
CA LYS A 112 6.59 40.82 -3.90
C LYS A 112 6.43 39.34 -4.24
N ASN A 113 7.03 38.45 -3.45
CA ASN A 113 7.14 37.03 -3.76
C ASN A 113 6.13 36.13 -3.01
N LYS A 114 5.25 36.72 -2.17
CA LYS A 114 4.34 35.99 -1.28
C LYS A 114 3.43 34.98 -1.98
N ASN A 115 2.97 35.30 -3.19
CA ASN A 115 2.02 34.49 -3.96
C ASN A 115 2.69 33.58 -5.00
N LEU A 116 4.02 33.67 -5.16
CA LEU A 116 4.74 32.83 -6.11
C LEU A 116 4.92 31.41 -5.57
N GLN A 117 4.86 30.45 -6.50
CA GLN A 117 5.08 29.02 -6.23
C GLN A 117 6.38 28.50 -6.87
N SER A 118 6.96 29.26 -7.80
CA SER A 118 8.23 28.92 -8.46
C SER A 118 9.17 30.12 -8.46
N PHE A 119 10.45 29.83 -8.27
CA PHE A 119 11.56 30.77 -8.08
C PHE A 119 12.66 30.53 -9.11
N GLY A 120 12.30 30.12 -10.33
CA GLY A 120 13.24 29.91 -11.43
C GLY A 120 14.04 31.16 -11.85
N HIS A 121 13.55 32.36 -11.50
CA HIS A 121 14.26 33.62 -11.72
C HIS A 121 15.48 33.81 -10.80
N ILE A 122 15.53 33.08 -9.68
CA ILE A 122 16.65 33.11 -8.74
C ILE A 122 17.66 32.08 -9.20
N ASP A 123 18.89 32.51 -9.46
CA ASP A 123 19.97 31.63 -9.89
C ASP A 123 20.62 30.90 -8.70
N TYR A 124 21.64 30.10 -8.98
CA TYR A 124 22.40 29.39 -7.95
C TYR A 124 23.15 30.38 -7.02
N PHE A 125 23.79 31.40 -7.60
CA PHE A 125 24.66 32.33 -6.86
C PHE A 125 23.88 33.26 -5.92
N ALA A 126 22.67 33.67 -6.29
CA ALA A 126 21.79 34.44 -5.42
C ALA A 126 21.35 33.61 -4.20
N ARG A 127 20.99 32.33 -4.39
CA ARG A 127 20.67 31.41 -3.27
C ARG A 127 21.85 31.21 -2.32
N GLU A 128 23.07 31.15 -2.86
CA GLU A 128 24.28 31.06 -2.05
C GLU A 128 24.51 32.34 -1.22
N GLU A 129 24.31 33.53 -1.79
CA GLU A 129 24.44 34.79 -1.06
C GLU A 129 23.33 34.97 -0.02
N PHE A 130 22.09 34.52 -0.30
CA PHE A 130 21.03 34.43 0.71
C PHE A 130 21.51 33.62 1.93
N ALA A 131 22.07 32.42 1.69
CA ALA A 131 22.56 31.57 2.77
C ALA A 131 23.69 32.23 3.57
N LYS A 132 24.65 32.89 2.90
CA LYS A 132 25.76 33.60 3.55
C LYS A 132 25.26 34.75 4.42
N LEU A 133 24.32 35.55 3.92
CA LEU A 133 23.78 36.71 4.65
C LEU A 133 22.98 36.28 5.88
N ILE A 134 22.14 35.25 5.74
CA ILE A 134 21.38 34.67 6.86
C ILE A 134 22.35 34.12 7.92
N THR A 135 23.39 33.41 7.49
CA THR A 135 24.41 32.87 8.41
C THR A 135 25.16 33.98 9.15
N ALA A 136 25.54 35.05 8.46
CA ALA A 136 26.26 36.17 9.05
C ALA A 136 25.44 36.92 10.11
N LYS A 137 24.12 37.06 9.90
CA LYS A 137 23.22 37.82 10.79
C LYS A 137 22.27 36.96 11.62
N ARG A 138 22.57 35.67 11.81
CA ARG A 138 21.68 34.71 12.48
C ARG A 138 21.36 35.00 13.95
N ASN A 139 22.23 35.76 14.63
CA ASN A 139 22.08 36.09 16.05
C ASN A 139 21.18 37.32 16.27
N GLU A 140 20.81 38.04 15.20
CA GLU A 140 19.99 39.24 15.26
C GLU A 140 18.50 38.86 15.32
N THR A 141 17.90 38.95 16.51
CA THR A 141 16.50 38.53 16.76
C THR A 141 15.49 39.35 15.94
N GLU A 142 15.79 40.61 15.68
CA GLU A 142 14.96 41.51 14.86
C GLU A 142 14.79 41.02 13.42
N LEU A 143 15.81 40.35 12.86
CA LEU A 143 15.81 39.87 11.47
C LEU A 143 15.18 38.49 11.31
N ALA A 144 15.02 37.76 12.42
CA ALA A 144 14.73 36.34 12.38
C ALA A 144 13.40 36.04 11.66
N ALA A 145 12.34 36.78 11.99
CA ALA A 145 11.02 36.60 11.40
C ALA A 145 11.05 36.78 9.86
N THR A 146 11.71 37.84 9.39
CA THR A 146 11.79 38.16 7.96
C THR A 146 12.61 37.11 7.20
N PHE A 147 13.73 36.67 7.76
CA PHE A 147 14.55 35.60 7.17
C PHE A 147 13.81 34.26 7.11
N ILE A 148 13.08 33.89 8.17
CA ILE A 148 12.29 32.65 8.19
C ILE A 148 11.22 32.68 7.10
N GLU A 149 10.52 33.79 6.94
CA GLU A 149 9.53 33.96 5.87
C GLU A 149 10.19 33.82 4.49
N THR A 150 11.34 34.45 4.27
CA THR A 150 12.09 34.33 3.01
C THR A 150 12.48 32.88 2.72
N ILE A 151 13.06 32.18 3.71
CA ILE A 151 13.41 30.77 3.56
C ILE A 151 12.15 29.93 3.28
N ARG A 152 11.03 30.19 3.96
CA ARG A 152 9.78 29.46 3.75
C ARG A 152 9.25 29.63 2.32
N LEU A 153 9.33 30.85 1.79
CA LEU A 153 8.94 31.15 0.40
C LEU A 153 9.83 30.35 -0.57
N LEU A 154 11.14 30.45 -0.43
CA LEU A 154 12.10 29.73 -1.28
C LEU A 154 11.97 28.21 -1.16
N ALA A 155 11.59 27.70 0.02
CA ALA A 155 11.40 26.28 0.29
C ALA A 155 10.09 25.70 -0.28
N ARG A 156 9.23 26.49 -0.94
CA ARG A 156 8.05 25.96 -1.65
C ARG A 156 8.41 25.13 -2.87
N GLU A 157 9.57 25.38 -3.47
CA GLU A 157 10.06 24.67 -4.63
C GLU A 157 11.23 23.74 -4.26
N LYS A 158 11.29 22.56 -4.90
CA LYS A 158 12.38 21.62 -4.73
C LYS A 158 13.66 22.04 -5.46
N THR A 159 13.56 22.80 -6.54
CA THR A 159 14.71 23.19 -7.36
C THR A 159 15.56 24.23 -6.63
N GLY A 160 16.87 23.99 -6.55
CA GLY A 160 17.83 24.94 -5.95
C GLY A 160 17.78 25.09 -4.42
N ILE A 161 16.81 24.49 -3.71
CA ILE A 161 16.69 24.61 -2.24
C ILE A 161 17.95 24.07 -1.53
N GLU A 162 18.58 23.05 -2.07
CA GLU A 162 19.80 22.45 -1.48
C GLU A 162 20.99 23.41 -1.46
N THR A 163 21.02 24.43 -2.32
CA THR A 163 22.06 25.48 -2.28
C THR A 163 21.86 26.41 -1.09
N LEU A 164 20.60 26.71 -0.74
CA LEU A 164 20.26 27.56 0.39
C LEU A 164 20.48 26.84 1.74
N MET A 165 20.22 25.53 1.78
CA MET A 165 20.27 24.70 2.99
C MET A 165 21.71 24.33 3.39
N THR A 166 22.48 25.33 3.80
CA THR A 166 23.76 25.14 4.50
C THR A 166 23.52 24.67 5.94
N PRO A 167 24.50 24.01 6.61
CA PRO A 167 24.32 23.54 7.99
C PRO A 167 23.87 24.64 8.96
N ASP A 168 24.42 25.85 8.82
CA ASP A 168 24.06 26.99 9.67
C ASP A 168 22.64 27.49 9.43
N VAL A 169 22.18 27.52 8.17
CA VAL A 169 20.79 27.88 7.83
C VAL A 169 19.83 26.80 8.34
N CYS A 170 20.20 25.52 8.24
CA CYS A 170 19.40 24.44 8.80
C CYS A 170 19.27 24.56 10.32
N ASP A 171 20.38 24.77 11.03
CA ASP A 171 20.36 24.98 12.48
C ASP A 171 19.56 26.22 12.87
N PHE A 172 19.62 27.29 12.07
CA PHE A 172 18.83 28.50 12.29
C PHE A 172 17.32 28.22 12.21
N VAL A 173 16.86 27.49 11.18
CA VAL A 173 15.43 27.13 11.06
C VAL A 173 15.00 26.20 12.20
N LEU A 174 15.81 25.19 12.50
CA LEU A 174 15.57 24.22 13.57
C LEU A 174 15.47 24.91 14.94
N PHE A 175 16.41 25.80 15.27
CA PHE A 175 16.42 26.56 16.51
C PHE A 175 15.17 27.45 16.63
N ASN A 176 14.80 28.17 15.58
CA ASN A 176 13.58 29.00 15.61
C ASN A 176 12.28 28.19 15.66
N ALA A 177 12.32 26.92 15.25
CA ALA A 177 11.23 25.96 15.39
C ALA A 177 11.22 25.23 16.76
N GLY A 178 12.09 25.60 17.70
CA GLY A 178 12.15 25.01 19.05
C GLY A 178 12.89 23.68 19.15
N LEU A 179 13.79 23.38 18.19
CA LEU A 179 14.52 22.11 18.09
C LEU A 179 16.01 22.37 17.80
N PRO A 180 16.96 22.33 18.74
CA PRO A 180 16.81 22.12 20.19
C PRO A 180 16.53 23.42 20.95
N VAL A 181 15.95 23.30 22.15
CA VAL A 181 15.74 24.42 23.07
C VAL A 181 17.03 24.71 23.83
N LYS A 182 17.48 25.96 23.82
CA LYS A 182 18.58 26.45 24.66
C LYS A 182 18.03 27.29 25.81
N ASP A 183 18.77 27.36 26.92
CA ASP A 183 18.43 28.23 28.06
C ASP A 183 18.26 29.69 27.58
N GLY A 184 17.15 30.33 27.98
CA GLY A 184 16.78 31.68 27.53
C GLY A 184 15.96 31.73 26.24
N PHE A 185 15.25 30.64 25.90
CA PHE A 185 14.37 30.56 24.73
C PHE A 185 13.19 31.55 24.80
N GLU A 186 13.38 32.76 24.28
CA GLU A 186 12.36 33.81 24.14
C GLU A 186 11.94 33.93 22.67
N ILE A 187 11.15 32.99 22.16
CA ILE A 187 10.57 33.08 20.82
C ILE A 187 9.11 33.55 20.93
N THR A 188 8.77 34.59 20.17
CA THR A 188 7.38 35.04 20.04
C THR A 188 6.55 33.97 19.32
N GLN A 189 5.29 33.82 19.72
CA GLN A 189 4.36 32.87 19.09
C GLN A 189 4.36 32.96 17.55
N THR A 190 4.39 34.19 17.01
CA THR A 190 4.40 34.45 15.57
C THR A 190 5.63 33.88 14.88
N ASN A 191 6.80 34.03 15.50
CA ASN A 191 8.06 33.56 14.95
C ASN A 191 8.12 32.04 14.97
N LEU A 192 7.69 31.40 16.06
CA LEU A 192 7.65 29.95 16.17
C LEU A 192 6.72 29.33 15.13
N HIS A 193 5.51 29.87 14.99
CA HIS A 193 4.53 29.40 14.03
C HIS A 193 5.04 29.51 12.58
N GLU A 194 5.69 30.62 12.23
CA GLU A 194 6.29 30.80 10.91
C GLU A 194 7.51 29.88 10.70
N ALA A 195 8.31 29.67 11.74
CA ALA A 195 9.45 28.75 11.74
C ALA A 195 9.02 27.30 11.52
N GLN A 196 7.96 26.84 12.18
CA GLN A 196 7.43 25.49 11.98
C GLN A 196 6.93 25.28 10.54
N LYS A 197 6.26 26.28 9.94
CA LYS A 197 5.86 26.23 8.52
C LYS A 197 7.07 26.19 7.59
N CYS A 198 8.11 26.96 7.91
CA CYS A 198 9.38 26.93 7.19
C CYS A 198 10.04 25.55 7.29
N LEU A 199 10.06 24.96 8.49
CA LEU A 199 10.61 23.64 8.76
C LEU A 199 9.86 22.54 7.99
N ILE A 200 8.52 22.59 7.94
CA ILE A 200 7.69 21.67 7.15
C ILE A 200 8.09 21.69 5.67
N ASN A 201 8.19 22.89 5.06
CA ASN A 201 8.57 23.04 3.66
C ASN A 201 9.99 22.52 3.37
N THR A 202 10.94 22.89 4.24
CA THR A 202 12.35 22.50 4.09
C THR A 202 12.56 21.01 4.31
N LEU A 203 11.90 20.38 5.30
CA LEU A 203 11.95 18.93 5.52
C LEU A 203 11.35 18.14 4.35
N PHE A 204 10.30 18.66 3.72
CA PHE A 204 9.69 18.01 2.56
C PHE A 204 10.59 18.09 1.32
N ASN A 205 11.13 19.28 1.01
CA ASN A 205 11.84 19.52 -0.24
C ASN A 205 13.37 19.29 -0.18
N SER A 206 14.02 19.47 0.98
CA SER A 206 15.49 19.34 1.12
C SER A 206 15.90 18.07 1.86
N SER A 207 16.83 17.33 1.24
CA SER A 207 17.57 16.22 1.86
C SER A 207 18.53 16.69 2.94
N LYS A 208 19.25 17.80 2.73
CA LYS A 208 20.18 18.36 3.73
C LYS A 208 19.49 18.74 5.03
N MET A 209 18.29 19.30 4.97
CA MET A 209 17.50 19.60 6.17
C MET A 209 17.14 18.32 6.93
N ARG A 210 16.74 17.25 6.23
CA ARG A 210 16.43 15.95 6.86
C ARG A 210 17.67 15.33 7.51
N GLU A 211 18.80 15.32 6.82
CA GLU A 211 20.06 14.84 7.37
C GLU A 211 20.48 15.65 8.60
N ARG A 212 20.32 16.98 8.58
CA ARG A 212 20.63 17.84 9.74
C ARG A 212 19.68 17.60 10.91
N PHE A 213 18.40 17.42 10.65
CA PHE A 213 17.41 17.06 11.67
C PHE A 213 17.80 15.74 12.36
N GLU A 214 18.19 14.72 11.58
CA GLU A 214 18.61 13.40 12.10
C GLU A 214 19.97 13.40 12.80
N HIS A 215 20.84 14.36 12.48
CA HIS A 215 22.14 14.50 13.12
C HIS A 215 22.00 14.83 14.61
N HIS A 216 21.01 15.66 14.95
CA HIS A 216 20.71 16.06 16.33
C HIS A 216 19.60 15.17 16.90
N ALA A 217 19.98 14.07 17.56
CA ALA A 217 19.02 13.09 18.11
C ALA A 217 17.99 13.73 19.06
N GLU A 218 18.40 14.76 19.80
CA GLU A 218 17.54 15.55 20.71
C GLU A 218 16.30 16.11 20.02
N ASN A 219 16.37 16.47 18.74
CA ASN A 219 15.23 16.99 17.99
C ASN A 219 14.07 15.99 17.95
N SER A 220 14.40 14.70 17.83
CA SER A 220 13.38 13.65 17.83
C SER A 220 12.75 13.47 19.21
N ASP A 221 13.52 13.60 20.28
CA ASP A 221 13.02 13.44 21.65
C ASP A 221 12.14 14.63 22.06
N LEU A 222 12.60 15.84 21.77
CA LEU A 222 11.84 17.07 21.96
C LEU A 222 10.55 17.08 21.16
N LEU A 223 10.59 16.61 19.90
CA LEU A 223 9.37 16.52 19.11
C LEU A 223 8.33 15.62 19.78
N ILE A 224 8.72 14.44 20.27
CA ILE A 224 7.81 13.53 20.97
C ILE A 224 7.28 14.16 22.27
N SER A 225 8.14 14.84 23.05
CA SER A 225 7.68 15.52 24.27
C SER A 225 6.66 16.62 23.96
N TYR A 226 6.88 17.42 22.91
CA TYR A 226 5.93 18.45 22.50
C TYR A 226 4.59 17.88 22.05
N LEU A 227 4.56 16.75 21.34
CA LEU A 227 3.31 16.09 20.97
C LEU A 227 2.45 15.71 22.18
N PHE A 228 3.08 15.48 23.33
CA PHE A 228 2.40 15.13 24.58
C PHE A 228 2.07 16.36 25.45
N GLU A 229 3.01 17.29 25.59
CA GLU A 229 2.92 18.40 26.55
C GLU A 229 2.10 19.59 26.04
N LEU A 230 1.91 19.72 24.72
CA LEU A 230 1.09 20.79 24.13
C LEU A 230 -0.41 20.58 24.26
N ASP A 231 -0.85 19.39 24.68
CA ASP A 231 -2.26 19.16 24.98
C ASP A 231 -2.73 20.05 26.16
N THR A 232 -3.93 20.59 26.02
CA THR A 232 -4.53 21.53 26.98
C THR A 232 -4.54 21.00 28.42
N SER A 233 -4.71 19.68 28.60
CA SER A 233 -4.75 19.08 29.94
C SER A 233 -3.37 18.96 30.60
N LYS A 234 -2.30 18.92 29.82
CA LYS A 234 -0.92 18.65 30.29
C LYS A 234 -0.02 19.87 30.28
N ARG A 235 -0.37 20.88 29.48
CA ARG A 235 0.44 22.07 29.27
C ARG A 235 0.82 22.81 30.56
N ASN A 236 -0.09 22.88 31.53
CA ASN A 236 0.15 23.61 32.78
C ASN A 236 1.23 22.96 33.66
N GLU A 237 1.49 21.67 33.48
CA GLU A 237 2.48 20.88 34.22
C GLU A 237 3.71 20.55 33.36
N SER A 238 3.81 21.15 32.17
CA SER A 238 4.90 20.92 31.21
C SER A 238 6.25 21.28 31.82
N ALA A 239 7.26 20.44 31.56
CA ALA A 239 8.65 20.73 31.91
C ALA A 239 9.18 21.92 31.08
N HIS A 240 8.63 22.11 29.89
CA HIS A 240 8.97 23.17 28.96
C HIS A 240 8.17 24.45 29.27
N LYS A 241 8.69 25.26 30.20
CA LYS A 241 8.07 26.52 30.67
C LYS A 241 7.67 27.49 29.56
N TRP A 242 8.33 27.45 28.40
CA TRP A 242 8.05 28.32 27.25
C TRP A 242 6.71 28.01 26.57
N ILE A 243 6.12 26.82 26.81
CA ILE A 243 4.83 26.42 26.20
C ILE A 243 3.63 26.96 27.00
N ILE A 244 3.78 27.08 28.32
CA ILE A 244 2.74 27.52 29.27
C ILE A 244 2.11 28.89 28.91
N PRO A 245 2.87 29.95 28.55
CA PRO A 245 2.30 31.28 28.38
C PRO A 245 1.46 31.46 27.11
N PHE A 246 1.41 30.48 26.20
CA PHE A 246 0.67 30.67 24.95
C PHE A 246 -0.85 30.66 25.16
N PRO A 247 -1.60 31.52 24.44
CA PRO A 247 -3.05 31.41 24.33
C PRO A 247 -3.46 30.00 23.85
N ASN A 248 -4.67 29.56 24.21
CA ASN A 248 -5.15 28.21 23.84
C ASN A 248 -5.18 28.02 22.32
N ASP A 249 -5.76 28.96 21.57
CA ASP A 249 -5.86 28.86 20.11
C ASP A 249 -4.46 28.79 19.45
N ALA A 250 -3.50 29.55 19.99
CA ALA A 250 -2.11 29.54 19.54
C ALA A 250 -1.42 28.18 19.77
N ALA A 251 -1.61 27.62 20.96
CA ALA A 251 -1.03 26.33 21.32
C ALA A 251 -1.64 25.20 20.49
N GLU A 252 -2.94 25.25 20.19
CA GLU A 252 -3.61 24.30 19.30
C GLU A 252 -2.99 24.29 17.89
N GLU A 253 -2.70 25.47 17.33
CA GLU A 253 -2.01 25.62 16.03
C GLU A 253 -0.58 25.10 16.06
N ILE A 254 0.21 25.47 17.07
CA ILE A 254 1.58 25.01 17.26
C ILE A 254 1.61 23.47 17.41
N TRP A 255 0.66 22.92 18.16
CA TRP A 255 0.54 21.47 18.37
C TRP A 255 0.23 20.73 17.07
N PHE A 256 -0.70 21.26 16.26
CA PHE A 256 -0.97 20.73 14.93
C PHE A 256 0.27 20.75 14.03
N LEU A 257 1.04 21.84 14.02
CA LEU A 257 2.25 21.94 13.20
C LEU A 257 3.34 20.95 13.65
N TYR A 258 3.48 20.68 14.94
CA TYR A 258 4.39 19.61 15.40
C TYR A 258 3.93 18.23 14.98
N HIS A 259 2.61 17.93 15.00
CA HIS A 259 2.09 16.69 14.41
C HIS A 259 2.39 16.60 12.92
N ARG A 260 2.31 17.72 12.18
CA ARG A 260 2.67 17.77 10.76
C ARG A 260 4.16 17.54 10.51
N ILE A 261 5.03 18.11 11.36
CA ILE A 261 6.48 17.83 11.33
C ILE A 261 6.72 16.34 11.60
N ALA A 262 6.09 15.77 12.63
CA ALA A 262 6.19 14.35 12.99
C ALA A 262 5.78 13.43 11.82
N PHE A 263 4.69 13.76 11.13
CA PHE A 263 4.26 13.03 9.94
C PHE A 263 5.33 13.06 8.83
N ILE A 264 5.89 14.24 8.52
CA ILE A 264 6.87 14.38 7.42
C ILE A 264 8.19 13.66 7.75
N VAL A 265 8.72 13.85 8.96
CA VAL A 265 10.00 13.22 9.34
C VAL A 265 9.88 11.70 9.39
N THR A 266 8.74 11.18 9.88
CA THR A 266 8.49 9.74 9.87
C THR A 266 8.17 9.21 8.48
N ALA A 267 7.51 9.96 7.60
CA ALA A 267 7.24 9.51 6.23
C ALA A 267 8.52 9.37 5.39
N LEU A 268 9.49 10.26 5.59
CA LEU A 268 10.69 10.36 4.75
C LEU A 268 11.93 9.68 5.34
N SER A 269 11.91 9.25 6.60
CA SER A 269 13.05 8.61 7.26
C SER A 269 12.70 7.26 7.89
N ARG A 270 13.24 6.20 7.29
CA ARG A 270 13.13 4.83 7.82
C ARG A 270 13.85 4.68 9.17
N LYS A 271 14.93 5.43 9.37
CA LYS A 271 15.70 5.44 10.62
C LYS A 271 14.85 6.00 11.77
N LEU A 272 14.14 7.10 11.55
CA LEU A 272 13.25 7.69 12.55
C LEU A 272 12.03 6.81 12.83
N GLN A 273 11.44 6.16 11.82
CA GLN A 273 10.37 5.17 12.02
C GLN A 273 10.80 4.09 13.01
N ASN A 274 11.96 3.47 12.79
CA ASN A 274 12.48 2.43 13.69
C ASN A 274 12.79 2.98 15.09
N LEU A 275 13.39 4.17 15.19
CA LEU A 275 13.69 4.82 16.46
C LEU A 275 12.42 5.06 17.28
N TRP A 276 11.36 5.56 16.64
CA TRP A 276 10.08 5.86 17.29
C TRP A 276 9.31 4.60 17.65
N ALA A 277 9.40 3.54 16.84
CA ALA A 277 8.75 2.27 17.14
C ALA A 277 9.28 1.61 18.43
N HIS A 278 10.53 1.88 18.81
CA HIS A 278 11.13 1.37 20.05
C HIS A 278 10.97 2.30 21.27
N LYS A 279 10.46 3.52 21.08
CA LYS A 279 10.25 4.46 22.19
C LYS A 279 8.93 4.20 22.87
N ASP A 280 8.96 4.10 24.20
CA ASP A 280 7.79 3.66 24.93
C ASP A 280 6.60 4.62 24.86
N ASN A 281 6.89 5.92 24.94
CA ASN A 281 5.88 6.97 25.02
C ASN A 281 5.26 7.32 23.66
N THR A 282 5.83 6.86 22.54
CA THR A 282 5.40 7.28 21.20
C THR A 282 3.92 7.01 20.94
N VAL A 283 3.41 5.84 21.33
CA VAL A 283 1.98 5.51 21.16
C VAL A 283 1.10 6.45 21.98
N ASP A 284 1.44 6.66 23.25
CA ASP A 284 0.65 7.51 24.15
C ASP A 284 0.64 8.98 23.67
N CYS A 285 1.77 9.48 23.15
CA CYS A 285 1.87 10.83 22.59
C CYS A 285 1.00 11.02 21.34
N LEU A 286 0.99 10.03 20.44
CA LEU A 286 0.20 10.08 19.21
C LEU A 286 -1.30 9.89 19.48
N LEU A 287 -1.66 8.98 20.39
CA LEU A 287 -3.07 8.73 20.73
C LEU A 287 -3.72 9.91 21.46
N LEU A 288 -2.95 10.73 22.19
CA LEU A 288 -3.48 11.88 22.92
C LEU A 288 -4.30 12.83 22.03
N ALA A 289 -3.85 13.07 20.79
CA ALA A 289 -4.61 13.88 19.83
C ALA A 289 -5.96 13.26 19.44
N VAL A 290 -6.02 11.93 19.32
CA VAL A 290 -7.25 11.18 19.01
C VAL A 290 -8.17 11.13 20.22
N GLU A 291 -7.63 10.93 21.42
CA GLU A 291 -8.39 10.92 22.67
C GLU A 291 -8.99 12.30 22.98
N SER A 292 -8.23 13.37 22.75
CA SER A 292 -8.68 14.76 22.88
C SER A 292 -9.84 15.06 21.92
N LEU A 293 -9.75 14.59 20.67
CA LEU A 293 -10.84 14.68 19.71
C LEU A 293 -12.09 13.89 20.18
N ASN A 294 -11.91 12.64 20.63
CA ASN A 294 -12.99 11.80 21.13
C ASN A 294 -13.71 12.41 22.34
N ALA A 295 -12.99 13.15 23.19
CA ALA A 295 -13.55 13.79 24.38
C ALA A 295 -14.31 15.10 24.06
N ASN A 296 -14.00 15.76 22.93
CA ASN A 296 -14.53 17.07 22.60
C ASN A 296 -15.82 16.99 21.77
N LYS A 297 -16.95 17.35 22.38
CA LYS A 297 -18.27 17.37 21.71
C LYS A 297 -18.41 18.45 20.63
N ASN A 298 -17.61 19.51 20.70
CA ASN A 298 -17.63 20.64 19.76
C ASN A 298 -16.24 20.79 19.11
N ALA A 299 -15.70 19.70 18.56
CA ALA A 299 -14.40 19.67 17.93
C ALA A 299 -14.28 20.69 16.79
N LYS A 300 -13.21 21.49 16.82
CA LYS A 300 -12.87 22.44 15.74
C LYS A 300 -12.26 21.67 14.57
N GLN A 301 -12.24 22.26 13.37
CA GLN A 301 -11.58 21.66 12.20
C GLN A 301 -10.12 21.28 12.47
N ILE A 302 -9.41 22.07 13.29
CA ILE A 302 -8.01 21.82 13.64
C ILE A 302 -7.82 20.54 14.46
N ASP A 303 -8.80 20.15 15.29
CA ASP A 303 -8.74 18.94 16.10
C ASP A 303 -8.77 17.69 15.20
N TYR A 304 -9.63 17.69 14.18
CA TYR A 304 -9.67 16.62 13.17
C TYR A 304 -8.35 16.53 12.39
N LEU A 305 -7.82 17.68 11.93
CA LEU A 305 -6.55 17.71 11.22
C LEU A 305 -5.41 17.16 12.08
N ARG A 306 -5.36 17.53 13.37
CA ARG A 306 -4.35 17.06 14.32
C ARG A 306 -4.44 15.56 14.56
N ALA A 307 -5.63 15.03 14.84
CA ALA A 307 -5.85 13.59 15.01
C ALA A 307 -5.47 12.80 13.74
N ASN A 308 -5.77 13.34 12.56
CA ASN A 308 -5.39 12.73 11.27
C ASN A 308 -3.88 12.67 11.09
N GLU A 309 -3.15 13.75 11.36
CA GLU A 309 -1.68 13.75 11.30
C GLU A 309 -1.07 12.80 12.33
N ALA A 310 -1.66 12.70 13.53
CA ALA A 310 -1.24 11.75 14.56
C ALA A 310 -1.40 10.29 14.11
N MET A 311 -2.56 9.92 13.56
CA MET A 311 -2.82 8.56 13.02
C MET A 311 -1.96 8.25 11.80
N LYS A 312 -1.71 9.22 10.90
CA LYS A 312 -0.76 9.03 9.79
C LYS A 312 0.67 8.80 10.30
N THR A 313 1.07 9.52 11.33
CA THR A 313 2.39 9.32 11.97
C THR A 313 2.46 7.94 12.63
N LEU A 314 1.40 7.52 13.33
CA LEU A 314 1.29 6.16 13.89
C LEU A 314 1.42 5.10 12.78
N PHE A 315 0.75 5.31 11.65
CA PHE A 315 0.85 4.44 10.50
C PHE A 315 2.30 4.36 9.97
N ASN A 316 2.94 5.50 9.74
CA ASN A 316 4.32 5.54 9.22
C ASN A 316 5.33 4.83 10.14
N VAL A 317 5.19 4.98 11.46
CA VAL A 317 6.09 4.36 12.43
C VAL A 317 5.97 2.84 12.42
N TYR A 318 4.74 2.31 12.30
CA TYR A 318 4.46 0.88 12.51
C TYR A 318 4.11 0.09 11.24
N CYS A 319 3.99 0.71 10.06
CA CYS A 319 3.56 0.03 8.82
C CYS A 319 4.47 -1.13 8.37
N HIS A 320 5.71 -1.12 8.83
CA HIS A 320 6.70 -2.16 8.55
C HIS A 320 7.33 -2.70 9.84
N ALA A 321 6.70 -2.47 10.99
CA ALA A 321 7.11 -3.08 12.24
C ALA A 321 6.66 -4.55 12.28
N SER A 322 7.36 -5.37 13.06
CA SER A 322 6.95 -6.75 13.31
C SER A 322 5.70 -6.81 14.18
N ASP A 323 4.93 -7.89 14.09
CA ASP A 323 3.71 -8.09 14.88
C ASP A 323 3.94 -7.94 16.41
N ASP A 324 5.13 -8.33 16.90
CA ASP A 324 5.49 -8.26 18.33
C ASP A 324 6.03 -6.88 18.79
N SER A 325 6.03 -5.86 17.92
CA SER A 325 6.65 -4.57 18.25
C SER A 325 5.87 -3.75 19.30
N LEU A 326 4.61 -4.09 19.56
CA LEU A 326 3.76 -3.41 20.53
C LEU A 326 3.36 -4.37 21.65
N SER A 327 3.49 -3.89 22.89
CA SER A 327 2.92 -4.56 24.07
C SER A 327 1.39 -4.64 23.97
N LYS A 328 0.79 -5.69 24.55
CA LYS A 328 -0.68 -5.88 24.58
C LYS A 328 -1.43 -4.66 25.12
N ASP A 329 -0.90 -4.00 26.16
CA ASP A 329 -1.54 -2.82 26.76
C ASP A 329 -1.63 -1.64 25.78
N LYS A 330 -0.55 -1.38 25.02
CA LYS A 330 -0.54 -0.36 23.97
C LYS A 330 -1.51 -0.70 22.84
N VAL A 331 -1.55 -1.96 22.40
CA VAL A 331 -2.51 -2.42 21.39
C VAL A 331 -3.95 -2.23 21.86
N ARG A 332 -4.23 -2.53 23.14
CA ARG A 332 -5.53 -2.31 23.77
C ARG A 332 -5.92 -0.83 23.78
N LYS A 333 -4.99 0.07 24.14
CA LYS A 333 -5.21 1.53 24.08
C LYS A 333 -5.53 2.01 22.67
N ILE A 334 -4.75 1.56 21.68
CA ILE A 334 -4.97 1.89 20.26
C ILE A 334 -6.36 1.43 19.82
N ASN A 335 -6.71 0.15 20.07
CA ASN A 335 -8.02 -0.40 19.72
C ASN A 335 -9.15 0.43 20.33
N LYS A 336 -9.07 0.80 21.62
CA LYS A 336 -10.08 1.59 22.31
C LYS A 336 -10.26 2.99 21.70
N ALA A 337 -9.15 3.70 21.46
CA ALA A 337 -9.18 5.06 20.92
C ALA A 337 -9.77 5.08 19.50
N LEU A 338 -9.37 4.12 18.66
CA LEU A 338 -9.84 4.02 17.28
C LEU A 338 -11.25 3.44 17.16
N TYR A 339 -11.67 2.56 18.09
CA TYR A 339 -13.03 2.03 18.15
C TYR A 339 -14.07 3.16 18.22
N ASN A 340 -13.84 4.16 19.09
CA ASN A 340 -14.74 5.29 19.25
C ASN A 340 -14.92 6.09 17.94
N VAL A 341 -13.86 6.21 17.13
CA VAL A 341 -13.90 6.90 15.84
C VAL A 341 -14.75 6.12 14.83
N VAL A 342 -14.64 4.79 14.81
CA VAL A 342 -15.35 3.93 13.84
C VAL A 342 -16.82 3.72 14.22
N VAL A 343 -17.14 3.63 15.52
CA VAL A 343 -18.49 3.29 15.99
C VAL A 343 -19.40 4.51 16.17
N ALA A 344 -18.83 5.71 16.22
CA ALA A 344 -19.61 6.93 16.39
C ALA A 344 -20.70 7.12 15.31
N GLU A 345 -21.61 8.06 15.59
CA GLU A 345 -22.67 8.42 14.66
C GLU A 345 -22.06 8.91 13.33
N ASP A 346 -22.76 8.69 12.22
CA ASP A 346 -22.15 8.79 10.89
C ASP A 346 -21.65 10.21 10.55
N ASN A 347 -22.16 11.24 11.24
CA ASN A 347 -21.74 12.63 11.08
C ASN A 347 -20.75 13.14 12.16
N SER A 348 -20.39 12.31 13.15
CA SER A 348 -19.50 12.74 14.24
C SER A 348 -18.06 12.90 13.79
N TYR A 349 -17.62 12.14 12.78
CA TYR A 349 -16.28 12.22 12.22
C TYR A 349 -16.34 12.34 10.70
N ASN A 350 -15.43 13.14 10.14
CA ASN A 350 -15.26 13.20 8.68
C ASN A 350 -14.66 11.89 8.14
N ASP A 351 -14.84 11.66 6.83
CA ASP A 351 -14.41 10.41 6.20
C ASP A 351 -12.89 10.23 6.21
N GLU A 352 -12.12 11.31 6.18
CA GLU A 352 -10.66 11.27 6.32
C GLU A 352 -10.22 10.70 7.68
N THR A 353 -10.91 11.06 8.76
CA THR A 353 -10.61 10.58 10.12
C THR A 353 -10.97 9.10 10.27
N LYS A 354 -12.13 8.69 9.73
CA LYS A 354 -12.53 7.28 9.67
C LYS A 354 -11.51 6.47 8.87
N GLN A 355 -11.08 6.96 7.70
CA GLN A 355 -10.06 6.31 6.88
C GLN A 355 -8.72 6.20 7.63
N ALA A 356 -8.27 7.25 8.30
CA ALA A 356 -7.02 7.23 9.06
C ALA A 356 -7.06 6.22 10.23
N ALA A 357 -8.22 6.09 10.90
CA ALA A 357 -8.43 5.07 11.92
C ALA A 357 -8.38 3.65 11.35
N ILE A 358 -9.03 3.41 10.21
CA ILE A 358 -9.06 2.09 9.55
C ILE A 358 -7.66 1.72 9.02
N ASN A 359 -6.91 2.68 8.47
CA ASN A 359 -5.50 2.47 8.10
C ASN A 359 -4.68 2.05 9.32
N SER A 360 -4.92 2.67 10.49
CA SER A 360 -4.23 2.35 11.73
C SER A 360 -4.59 0.94 12.26
N PHE A 361 -5.84 0.49 12.13
CA PHE A 361 -6.22 -0.89 12.43
C PHE A 361 -5.58 -1.92 11.48
N SER A 362 -5.22 -1.51 10.26
CA SER A 362 -4.56 -2.40 9.31
C SER A 362 -3.08 -2.66 9.61
N LEU A 363 -2.50 -1.96 10.60
CA LEU A 363 -1.08 -2.07 10.96
C LEU A 363 -0.73 -3.47 11.52
N PRO A 364 0.38 -4.09 11.09
CA PRO A 364 0.77 -5.43 11.54
C PRO A 364 0.78 -5.61 13.08
N PRO A 365 1.42 -4.73 13.89
CA PRO A 365 1.44 -4.91 15.35
C PRO A 365 0.12 -4.57 16.06
N VAL A 366 -0.84 -3.95 15.38
CA VAL A 366 -2.15 -3.61 15.96
C VAL A 366 -3.13 -4.75 15.69
N PHE A 367 -3.05 -5.82 16.48
CA PHE A 367 -3.99 -6.93 16.36
C PHE A 367 -5.39 -6.56 16.91
N PRO A 368 -6.48 -7.14 16.36
CA PRO A 368 -7.83 -6.91 16.84
C PRO A 368 -8.01 -7.38 18.29
N ASP A 369 -8.33 -6.46 19.20
CA ASP A 369 -8.71 -6.83 20.57
C ASP A 369 -10.21 -7.17 20.61
N ILE A 370 -10.53 -8.47 20.59
CA ILE A 370 -11.92 -8.95 20.51
C ILE A 370 -12.77 -8.49 21.71
N GLU A 371 -12.18 -8.31 22.89
CA GLU A 371 -12.91 -7.80 24.06
C GLU A 371 -13.34 -6.34 23.90
N ILE A 372 -12.64 -5.56 23.06
CA ILE A 372 -13.01 -4.19 22.77
C ILE A 372 -13.93 -4.14 21.56
N LEU A 373 -13.59 -4.88 20.50
CA LEU A 373 -14.22 -4.76 19.20
C LEU A 373 -15.53 -5.57 19.08
N CYS A 374 -15.75 -6.57 19.94
CA CYS A 374 -16.90 -7.47 19.86
C CYS A 374 -17.67 -7.62 21.19
N THR A 375 -17.40 -6.76 22.18
CA THR A 375 -18.09 -6.78 23.47
C THR A 375 -18.63 -5.40 23.81
N SER A 376 -19.91 -5.34 24.17
CA SER A 376 -20.52 -4.10 24.64
C SER A 376 -19.95 -3.74 26.02
N PRO A 377 -19.52 -2.48 26.26
CA PRO A 377 -18.96 -2.04 27.54
C PRO A 377 -19.92 -2.15 28.74
N ASN A 378 -21.20 -2.47 28.51
CA ASN A 378 -22.25 -2.54 29.54
C ASN A 378 -22.71 -3.95 29.92
N SER A 379 -22.10 -5.01 29.38
CA SER A 379 -22.43 -6.38 29.81
C SER A 379 -21.59 -6.79 31.03
N SER A 380 -22.16 -6.62 32.22
CA SER A 380 -21.61 -7.09 33.50
C SER A 380 -21.72 -8.61 33.70
N THR A 381 -22.00 -9.36 32.65
CA THR A 381 -22.02 -10.82 32.63
C THR A 381 -20.73 -11.29 31.98
N SER A 382 -19.78 -11.71 32.80
CA SER A 382 -18.65 -12.55 32.40
C SER A 382 -19.20 -13.86 31.79
N GLY A 383 -19.46 -13.82 30.48
CA GLY A 383 -19.99 -14.92 29.69
C GLY A 383 -19.61 -14.72 28.23
N GLU A 384 -19.28 -15.82 27.56
CA GLU A 384 -18.71 -15.96 26.21
C GLU A 384 -19.62 -15.49 25.04
N ASN A 385 -20.51 -14.53 25.27
CA ASN A 385 -21.44 -14.00 24.27
C ASN A 385 -20.83 -12.76 23.61
N PHE A 386 -19.91 -13.00 22.67
CA PHE A 386 -19.36 -11.98 21.76
C PHE A 386 -20.39 -11.59 20.68
N ASP A 387 -21.55 -11.09 21.11
CA ASP A 387 -22.71 -10.81 20.24
C ASP A 387 -22.79 -9.36 19.74
N ASP A 388 -22.01 -8.44 20.33
CA ASP A 388 -22.02 -7.04 19.89
C ASP A 388 -21.19 -6.86 18.60
N MET A 389 -21.88 -6.86 17.47
CA MET A 389 -21.28 -6.68 16.14
C MET A 389 -21.29 -5.23 15.66
N THR A 390 -21.48 -4.25 16.55
CA THR A 390 -21.61 -2.82 16.16
C THR A 390 -20.38 -2.31 15.39
N PHE A 391 -19.16 -2.60 15.87
CA PHE A 391 -17.93 -2.24 15.16
C PHE A 391 -17.86 -2.89 13.78
N THR A 392 -18.16 -4.19 13.70
CA THR A 392 -18.13 -4.95 12.45
C THR A 392 -19.15 -4.42 11.45
N ASP A 393 -20.38 -4.14 11.89
CA ASP A 393 -21.46 -3.58 11.06
C ASP A 393 -21.11 -2.18 10.54
N LYS A 394 -20.59 -1.30 11.41
CA LYS A 394 -20.12 0.03 11.01
C LYS A 394 -18.98 -0.05 9.99
N LEU A 395 -18.00 -0.92 10.22
CA LEU A 395 -16.89 -1.13 9.29
C LEU A 395 -17.36 -1.67 7.93
N LEU A 396 -18.34 -2.58 7.91
CA LEU A 396 -18.96 -3.08 6.67
C LEU A 396 -19.72 -1.99 5.93
N LYS A 397 -20.49 -1.15 6.63
CA LYS A 397 -21.21 -0.01 6.04
C LYS A 397 -20.25 1.00 5.41
N TYR A 398 -19.14 1.30 6.08
CA TYR A 398 -18.11 2.18 5.51
C TYR A 398 -17.45 1.54 4.30
N LEU A 399 -17.09 0.26 4.36
CA LEU A 399 -16.58 -0.46 3.19
C LEU A 399 -17.56 -0.38 2.00
N GLU A 400 -18.84 -0.64 2.24
CA GLU A 400 -19.87 -0.59 1.19
C GLU A 400 -20.01 0.83 0.60
N SER A 401 -20.01 1.87 1.43
CA SER A 401 -20.01 3.27 0.97
C SER A 401 -18.82 3.55 0.05
N ARG A 402 -17.61 3.17 0.48
CA ARG A 402 -16.38 3.38 -0.31
C ARG A 402 -16.39 2.59 -1.62
N LEU A 403 -16.99 1.40 -1.65
CA LEU A 403 -17.16 0.60 -2.87
C LEU A 403 -18.16 1.26 -3.84
N ASN A 404 -19.21 1.91 -3.34
CA ASN A 404 -20.20 2.62 -4.16
C ASN A 404 -19.63 3.90 -4.80
N GLU A 405 -18.65 4.53 -4.16
CA GLU A 405 -17.95 5.71 -4.69
C GLU A 405 -16.96 5.39 -5.82
N LEU A 406 -16.62 4.11 -6.03
CA LEU A 406 -15.68 3.73 -7.08
C LEU A 406 -16.29 3.93 -8.47
N PRO A 407 -15.51 4.44 -9.43
CA PRO A 407 -15.97 4.54 -10.81
C PRO A 407 -16.26 3.14 -11.40
N PRO A 408 -17.10 3.03 -12.44
CA PRO A 408 -17.33 1.76 -13.12
C PRO A 408 -16.03 1.18 -13.70
N VAL A 409 -15.92 -0.16 -13.73
CA VAL A 409 -14.73 -0.88 -14.22
C VAL A 409 -14.39 -0.53 -15.67
N ALA A 410 -15.41 -0.26 -16.50
CA ALA A 410 -15.24 0.05 -17.92
C ALA A 410 -14.54 1.39 -18.22
N SER A 411 -14.44 2.29 -17.23
CA SER A 411 -13.83 3.62 -17.40
C SER A 411 -12.38 3.71 -16.93
N GLN A 412 -11.77 2.60 -16.51
CA GLN A 412 -10.49 2.61 -15.79
C GLN A 412 -9.37 1.97 -16.62
N THR A 413 -8.52 2.81 -17.20
CA THR A 413 -7.29 2.42 -17.92
C THR A 413 -6.01 2.58 -17.09
N THR A 414 -6.11 3.16 -15.88
CA THR A 414 -4.98 3.48 -14.98
C THR A 414 -5.27 3.03 -13.54
N SER A 415 -4.20 2.79 -12.77
CA SER A 415 -4.27 2.43 -11.34
C SER A 415 -5.11 3.44 -10.56
N CYS A 416 -6.24 3.00 -10.01
CA CYS A 416 -7.13 3.86 -9.23
C CYS A 416 -6.60 3.98 -7.78
N THR A 417 -5.96 5.10 -7.45
CA THR A 417 -5.46 5.37 -6.09
C THR A 417 -6.57 5.30 -5.03
N ALA A 418 -7.81 5.64 -5.40
CA ALA A 418 -8.97 5.52 -4.52
C ALA A 418 -9.33 4.06 -4.20
N ALA A 419 -9.13 3.13 -5.14
CA ALA A 419 -9.35 1.70 -4.91
C ALA A 419 -8.30 1.12 -3.93
N ASP A 420 -7.06 1.60 -3.99
CA ASP A 420 -6.00 1.15 -3.06
C ASP A 420 -6.30 1.54 -1.60
N LEU A 421 -7.04 2.64 -1.37
CA LEU A 421 -7.49 3.06 -0.02
C LEU A 421 -8.50 2.10 0.63
N ILE A 422 -9.07 1.15 -0.13
CA ILE A 422 -10.03 0.17 0.37
C ILE A 422 -9.33 -1.07 0.94
N GLY A 423 -8.08 -1.34 0.55
CA GLY A 423 -7.28 -2.47 1.07
C GLY A 423 -7.23 -2.59 2.61
N PRO A 424 -7.05 -1.48 3.35
CA PRO A 424 -7.10 -1.47 4.81
C PRO A 424 -8.41 -2.01 5.42
N TYR A 425 -9.57 -1.78 4.78
CA TYR A 425 -10.86 -2.31 5.25
C TYR A 425 -10.87 -3.83 5.18
N PHE A 426 -10.50 -4.40 4.03
CA PHE A 426 -10.41 -5.84 3.84
C PHE A 426 -9.38 -6.48 4.77
N THR A 427 -8.26 -5.80 5.02
CA THR A 427 -7.22 -6.27 5.95
C THR A 427 -7.74 -6.34 7.37
N THR A 428 -8.35 -5.26 7.87
CA THR A 428 -8.91 -5.20 9.23
C THR A 428 -10.04 -6.22 9.41
N LEU A 429 -10.99 -6.31 8.47
CA LEU A 429 -12.06 -7.31 8.49
C LEU A 429 -11.52 -8.74 8.44
N SER A 430 -10.52 -9.01 7.60
CA SER A 430 -9.89 -10.35 7.50
C SER A 430 -9.25 -10.77 8.82
N ARG A 431 -8.52 -9.86 9.48
CA ARG A 431 -7.88 -10.13 10.78
C ARG A 431 -8.94 -10.36 11.85
N LEU A 432 -9.95 -9.48 11.92
CA LEU A 432 -11.07 -9.63 12.85
C LEU A 432 -11.81 -10.97 12.66
N CYS A 433 -12.06 -11.39 11.42
CA CYS A 433 -12.72 -12.67 11.11
C CYS A 433 -11.83 -13.90 11.36
N ARG A 434 -10.51 -13.75 11.39
CA ARG A 434 -9.59 -14.83 11.78
C ARG A 434 -9.62 -15.04 13.29
N ASP A 435 -9.69 -13.94 14.05
CA ASP A 435 -9.56 -13.96 15.51
C ASP A 435 -10.92 -14.12 16.22
N SER A 436 -12.04 -13.73 15.60
CA SER A 436 -13.40 -13.91 16.12
C SER A 436 -14.29 -14.75 15.20
N LYS A 437 -14.71 -15.92 15.71
CA LYS A 437 -15.68 -16.80 15.02
C LYS A 437 -17.05 -16.13 14.83
N TYR A 438 -17.44 -15.25 15.75
CA TYR A 438 -18.71 -14.53 15.73
C TYR A 438 -18.69 -13.44 14.65
N ALA A 439 -17.63 -12.64 14.60
CA ALA A 439 -17.44 -11.63 13.55
C ALA A 439 -17.40 -12.28 12.15
N ARG A 440 -16.70 -13.41 12.01
CA ARG A 440 -16.70 -14.17 10.73
C ARG A 440 -18.10 -14.65 10.34
N ARG A 441 -18.87 -15.21 11.30
CA ARG A 441 -20.25 -15.66 11.05
C ARG A 441 -21.14 -14.49 10.65
N TYR A 442 -21.02 -13.35 11.33
CA TYR A 442 -21.74 -12.13 11.03
C TYR A 442 -21.43 -11.61 9.62
N CYS A 443 -20.14 -11.44 9.29
CA CYS A 443 -19.68 -11.05 7.96
C CYS A 443 -20.14 -12.02 6.88
N ARG A 444 -20.08 -13.33 7.14
CA ARG A 444 -20.60 -14.36 6.22
C ARG A 444 -22.09 -14.18 5.99
N MET A 445 -22.89 -14.00 7.02
CA MET A 445 -24.35 -13.80 6.87
C MET A 445 -24.70 -12.53 6.09
N LYS A 446 -23.90 -11.47 6.22
CA LYS A 446 -24.12 -10.20 5.51
C LYS A 446 -23.59 -10.19 4.08
N ILE A 447 -22.42 -10.78 3.83
CA ILE A 447 -21.73 -10.74 2.54
C ILE A 447 -22.05 -11.98 1.70
N LEU A 448 -22.06 -13.17 2.30
CA LEU A 448 -22.22 -14.46 1.62
C LEU A 448 -23.44 -15.21 2.19
N PRO A 449 -24.67 -14.66 2.07
CA PRO A 449 -25.87 -15.37 2.51
C PRO A 449 -26.02 -16.70 1.77
N PRO A 450 -26.78 -17.68 2.31
CA PRO A 450 -27.11 -18.90 1.59
C PRO A 450 -27.74 -18.57 0.23
N LEU A 451 -27.12 -19.06 -0.85
CA LEU A 451 -27.55 -18.73 -2.22
C LEU A 451 -28.96 -19.20 -2.48
N LYS A 452 -29.69 -18.44 -3.29
CA LYS A 452 -31.00 -18.81 -3.85
C LYS A 452 -30.92 -18.97 -5.37
N ASP A 453 -31.98 -19.47 -5.98
CA ASP A 453 -32.11 -19.66 -7.43
C ASP A 453 -31.90 -18.34 -8.22
N LYS A 454 -32.51 -17.24 -7.80
CA LYS A 454 -32.42 -15.93 -8.46
C LYS A 454 -31.03 -15.31 -8.40
N GLU A 455 -30.26 -15.60 -7.36
CA GLU A 455 -28.90 -15.07 -7.13
C GLU A 455 -27.84 -15.80 -7.96
N VAL A 456 -28.24 -16.81 -8.74
CA VAL A 456 -27.37 -17.50 -9.69
C VAL A 456 -27.82 -17.34 -11.13
N GLU A 457 -28.89 -16.58 -11.41
CA GLU A 457 -29.28 -16.25 -12.80
C GLU A 457 -28.23 -15.39 -13.51
N LYS A 458 -27.64 -14.43 -12.78
CA LYS A 458 -26.62 -13.50 -13.28
C LYS A 458 -25.23 -13.88 -12.77
N ARG A 459 -24.21 -13.28 -13.36
CA ARG A 459 -22.83 -13.48 -12.88
C ARG A 459 -22.62 -12.79 -11.53
N PRO A 460 -21.77 -13.35 -10.64
CA PRO A 460 -21.54 -12.77 -9.31
C PRO A 460 -21.14 -11.29 -9.33
N GLU A 461 -20.35 -10.83 -10.31
CA GLU A 461 -19.90 -9.44 -10.46
C GLU A 461 -20.98 -8.46 -10.94
N GLU A 462 -22.05 -8.96 -11.54
CA GLU A 462 -23.16 -8.18 -12.10
C GLU A 462 -24.20 -7.82 -11.02
N GLU A 463 -24.14 -8.48 -9.87
CA GLU A 463 -25.02 -8.18 -8.75
C GLU A 463 -24.68 -6.85 -8.06
N ASP A 464 -25.71 -6.20 -7.53
CA ASP A 464 -25.58 -5.01 -6.67
C ASP A 464 -25.51 -5.37 -5.17
N SER A 465 -25.44 -6.66 -4.85
CA SER A 465 -25.20 -7.13 -3.49
C SER A 465 -23.78 -6.76 -3.03
N LEU A 466 -23.54 -6.70 -1.72
CA LEU A 466 -22.18 -6.47 -1.18
C LEU A 466 -21.21 -7.56 -1.67
N ARG A 467 -21.69 -8.80 -1.86
CA ARG A 467 -20.95 -9.87 -2.56
C ARG A 467 -20.49 -9.41 -3.94
N GLY A 468 -21.43 -8.99 -4.79
CA GLY A 468 -21.15 -8.61 -6.16
C GLY A 468 -20.21 -7.42 -6.27
N LYS A 469 -20.36 -6.43 -5.38
CA LYS A 469 -19.43 -5.29 -5.27
C LYS A 469 -18.00 -5.73 -4.96
N ILE A 470 -17.82 -6.67 -4.02
CA ILE A 470 -16.49 -7.21 -3.67
C ILE A 470 -15.92 -8.07 -4.82
N VAL A 471 -16.73 -8.92 -5.46
CA VAL A 471 -16.29 -9.71 -6.62
C VAL A 471 -15.90 -8.81 -7.79
N ARG A 472 -16.62 -7.71 -8.00
CA ARG A 472 -16.26 -6.67 -8.97
C ARG A 472 -14.94 -6.00 -8.62
N PHE A 473 -14.73 -5.67 -7.35
CA PHE A 473 -13.47 -5.12 -6.86
C PHE A 473 -12.28 -6.06 -7.10
N MET A 474 -12.46 -7.39 -7.00
CA MET A 474 -11.42 -8.37 -7.31
C MET A 474 -10.91 -8.31 -8.77
N MET A 475 -11.71 -7.75 -9.68
CA MET A 475 -11.35 -7.59 -11.09
C MET A 475 -10.70 -6.23 -11.40
N MET A 476 -10.72 -5.28 -10.48
CA MET A 476 -10.18 -3.95 -10.71
C MET A 476 -8.64 -3.96 -10.81
N PRO A 477 -8.02 -3.03 -11.57
CA PRO A 477 -6.56 -2.90 -11.67
C PRO A 477 -5.98 -2.18 -10.44
N THR A 478 -6.17 -2.77 -9.26
CA THR A 478 -5.68 -2.28 -7.95
C THR A 478 -4.77 -3.30 -7.29
N CYS A 479 -3.84 -2.84 -6.45
CA CYS A 479 -3.02 -3.72 -5.63
C CYS A 479 -3.83 -4.37 -4.47
N ALA A 480 -5.00 -3.84 -4.13
CA ALA A 480 -5.85 -4.34 -3.05
C ALA A 480 -6.75 -5.52 -3.44
N LYS A 481 -6.82 -5.90 -4.73
CA LYS A 481 -7.71 -6.98 -5.22
C LYS A 481 -7.42 -8.34 -4.57
N ASP A 482 -6.15 -8.64 -4.34
CA ASP A 482 -5.73 -9.91 -3.73
C ASP A 482 -6.14 -9.95 -2.26
N ILE A 483 -6.16 -8.80 -1.58
CA ILE A 483 -6.61 -8.66 -0.18
C ILE A 483 -8.13 -8.90 -0.10
N ALA A 484 -8.90 -8.37 -1.05
CA ALA A 484 -10.34 -8.62 -1.14
C ALA A 484 -10.66 -10.10 -1.38
N ALA A 485 -9.92 -10.74 -2.29
CA ALA A 485 -10.05 -12.18 -2.56
C ALA A 485 -9.68 -13.02 -1.32
N GLN A 486 -8.61 -12.66 -0.62
CA GLN A 486 -8.22 -13.30 0.64
C GLN A 486 -9.30 -13.14 1.73
N PHE A 487 -9.96 -11.98 1.80
CA PHE A 487 -11.04 -11.75 2.75
C PHE A 487 -12.23 -12.69 2.50
N LEU A 488 -12.71 -12.81 1.26
CA LEU A 488 -13.77 -13.77 0.91
C LEU A 488 -13.34 -15.21 1.22
N PHE A 489 -12.07 -15.56 0.95
CA PHE A 489 -11.56 -16.88 1.28
C PHE A 489 -11.54 -17.17 2.79
N VAL A 490 -11.26 -16.17 3.63
CA VAL A 490 -11.40 -16.26 5.10
C VAL A 490 -12.86 -16.52 5.51
N LEU A 491 -13.83 -15.83 4.90
CA LEU A 491 -15.26 -16.06 5.16
C LEU A 491 -15.73 -17.46 4.73
N CYS A 492 -15.11 -18.01 3.68
CA CYS A 492 -15.30 -19.39 3.21
C CYS A 492 -14.57 -20.44 4.06
N LYS A 493 -14.06 -20.09 5.25
CA LYS A 493 -13.21 -20.95 6.11
C LYS A 493 -12.04 -21.59 5.33
N LYS A 494 -11.49 -20.89 4.32
CA LYS A 494 -10.45 -21.39 3.41
C LYS A 494 -10.83 -22.66 2.63
N SER A 495 -12.11 -22.91 2.40
CA SER A 495 -12.60 -24.00 1.53
C SER A 495 -12.65 -23.53 0.07
N VAL A 496 -11.93 -24.25 -0.81
CA VAL A 496 -11.90 -23.99 -2.26
C VAL A 496 -13.29 -24.16 -2.87
N ALA A 497 -13.99 -25.22 -2.51
CA ALA A 497 -15.35 -25.49 -2.99
C ALA A 497 -16.33 -24.36 -2.63
N ARG A 498 -16.28 -23.84 -1.39
CA ARG A 498 -17.11 -22.70 -0.97
C ARG A 498 -16.75 -21.42 -1.70
N MET A 499 -15.46 -21.15 -1.91
CA MET A 499 -15.02 -19.99 -2.67
C MET A 499 -15.58 -20.02 -4.09
N ILE A 500 -15.42 -21.14 -4.81
CA ILE A 500 -15.91 -21.32 -6.18
C ILE A 500 -17.44 -21.18 -6.24
N LYS A 501 -18.17 -21.75 -5.28
CA LYS A 501 -19.64 -21.62 -5.20
C LYS A 501 -20.10 -20.16 -5.17
N TYR A 502 -19.41 -19.29 -4.43
CA TYR A 502 -19.86 -17.92 -4.20
C TYR A 502 -19.33 -16.91 -5.22
N THR A 503 -18.14 -17.14 -5.80
CA THR A 503 -17.46 -16.18 -6.69
C THR A 503 -17.28 -16.68 -8.11
N GLY A 504 -17.49 -17.96 -8.38
CA GLY A 504 -17.03 -18.62 -9.61
C GLY A 504 -15.52 -18.89 -9.60
N PHE A 505 -15.12 -19.93 -10.33
CA PHE A 505 -13.71 -20.30 -10.49
C PHE A 505 -12.93 -19.22 -11.24
N GLY A 506 -13.52 -18.56 -12.24
CA GLY A 506 -12.83 -17.51 -13.02
C GLY A 506 -12.27 -16.38 -12.14
N HIS A 507 -13.07 -15.88 -11.19
CA HIS A 507 -12.66 -14.78 -10.30
C HIS A 507 -11.72 -15.23 -9.18
N SER A 508 -11.80 -16.49 -8.76
CA SER A 508 -10.98 -17.04 -7.67
C SER A 508 -9.69 -17.73 -8.16
N ALA A 509 -9.57 -18.04 -9.45
CA ALA A 509 -8.45 -18.79 -10.03
C ALA A 509 -7.10 -18.15 -9.72
N GLY A 510 -6.98 -16.82 -9.83
CA GLY A 510 -5.73 -16.11 -9.53
C GLY A 510 -5.29 -16.28 -8.07
N LEU A 511 -6.22 -16.15 -7.12
CA LEU A 511 -5.96 -16.37 -5.70
C LEU A 511 -5.57 -17.83 -5.44
N LEU A 512 -6.35 -18.78 -5.97
CA LEU A 512 -6.13 -20.22 -5.77
C LEU A 512 -4.80 -20.68 -6.36
N ALA A 513 -4.42 -20.14 -7.53
CA ALA A 513 -3.12 -20.38 -8.15
C ALA A 513 -1.98 -19.85 -7.28
N ASN A 514 -2.08 -18.61 -6.80
CA ASN A 514 -1.08 -17.99 -5.93
C ASN A 514 -0.92 -18.73 -4.59
N MET A 515 -1.99 -19.34 -4.07
CA MET A 515 -1.96 -20.17 -2.87
C MET A 515 -1.55 -21.63 -3.13
N GLY A 516 -1.41 -22.05 -4.39
CA GLY A 516 -1.08 -23.44 -4.75
C GLY A 516 -2.23 -24.43 -4.51
N LEU A 517 -3.48 -23.97 -4.50
CA LEU A 517 -4.67 -24.77 -4.14
C LEU A 517 -5.46 -25.29 -5.35
N LEU A 518 -4.94 -25.15 -6.57
CA LEU A 518 -5.60 -25.65 -7.79
C LEU A 518 -5.79 -27.18 -7.76
N GLY A 519 -4.91 -27.92 -7.09
CA GLY A 519 -5.05 -29.37 -6.92
C GLY A 519 -6.23 -29.78 -6.02
N GLN A 520 -6.74 -28.86 -5.19
CA GLN A 520 -7.81 -29.13 -4.23
C GLN A 520 -9.23 -28.91 -4.80
N ILE A 521 -9.34 -28.50 -6.07
CA ILE A 521 -10.64 -28.22 -6.69
C ILE A 521 -11.53 -29.47 -6.73
N ASN A 522 -10.92 -30.64 -6.89
CA ASN A 522 -11.60 -31.93 -6.97
C ASN A 522 -11.61 -32.69 -5.63
N GLU A 523 -11.14 -32.07 -4.54
CA GLU A 523 -11.19 -32.72 -3.23
C GLU A 523 -12.64 -32.88 -2.77
N PRO A 524 -13.01 -34.03 -2.19
CA PRO A 524 -14.35 -34.25 -1.67
C PRO A 524 -14.67 -33.24 -0.57
N LYS A 525 -15.93 -32.77 -0.53
CA LYS A 525 -16.40 -31.82 0.47
C LYS A 525 -16.15 -32.37 1.88
N HIS A 526 -15.55 -31.57 2.76
CA HIS A 526 -15.35 -31.95 4.15
C HIS A 526 -16.68 -31.84 4.92
N ASP A 527 -16.95 -32.73 5.88
CA ASP A 527 -18.17 -32.67 6.70
C ASP A 527 -18.37 -31.34 7.46
N SER A 528 -17.31 -30.56 7.73
CA SER A 528 -17.39 -29.22 8.33
C SER A 528 -17.81 -28.11 7.36
N ASP A 529 -17.92 -28.43 6.07
CA ASP A 529 -18.51 -27.58 5.03
C ASP A 529 -20.05 -27.67 5.06
N SER A 530 -20.63 -28.60 5.83
CA SER A 530 -22.08 -28.87 5.94
C SER A 530 -22.87 -27.89 6.82
N GLU A 531 -22.22 -26.93 7.48
CA GLU A 531 -22.92 -25.89 8.25
C GLU A 531 -23.62 -24.89 7.29
N ASP A 532 -24.80 -25.30 6.82
CA ASP A 532 -25.97 -24.45 6.59
C ASP A 532 -25.81 -23.35 5.51
N SER A 533 -25.57 -23.76 4.25
CA SER A 533 -25.52 -22.83 3.11
C SER A 533 -26.25 -23.30 1.85
N GLU A 534 -26.86 -24.48 1.90
CA GLU A 534 -27.56 -25.09 0.78
C GLU A 534 -29.06 -24.91 1.03
N THR A 535 -29.65 -23.87 0.43
CA THR A 535 -31.10 -23.70 0.39
C THR A 535 -31.70 -24.78 -0.52
N GLU A 536 -32.94 -25.19 -0.25
CA GLU A 536 -33.67 -26.10 -1.15
C GLU A 536 -33.75 -25.53 -2.58
N GLU A 537 -33.94 -24.22 -2.69
CA GLU A 537 -33.96 -23.46 -3.95
C GLU A 537 -32.66 -23.63 -4.75
N TYR A 538 -31.50 -23.37 -4.14
CA TYR A 538 -30.21 -23.53 -4.83
C TYR A 538 -29.90 -24.98 -5.19
N ASN A 539 -30.26 -25.93 -4.32
CA ASN A 539 -30.02 -27.36 -4.59
C ASN A 539 -30.75 -27.84 -5.84
N SER A 540 -31.92 -27.28 -6.16
CA SER A 540 -32.67 -27.63 -7.37
C SER A 540 -31.96 -27.22 -8.67
N VAL A 541 -31.15 -26.15 -8.64
CA VAL A 541 -30.48 -25.59 -9.81
C VAL A 541 -28.96 -25.79 -9.84
N LYS A 542 -28.41 -26.39 -8.78
CA LYS A 542 -26.97 -26.57 -8.56
C LYS A 542 -26.25 -27.26 -9.71
N ASP A 543 -26.86 -28.27 -10.31
CA ASP A 543 -26.26 -29.04 -11.42
C ASP A 543 -26.25 -28.25 -12.74
N ASN A 544 -27.10 -27.22 -12.86
CA ASN A 544 -27.13 -26.26 -13.98
C ASN A 544 -26.21 -25.03 -13.73
N VAL A 545 -25.59 -25.01 -12.55
CA VAL A 545 -24.42 -24.24 -12.10
C VAL A 545 -23.21 -24.19 -13.04
N ASN A 546 -22.89 -23.13 -13.78
CA ASN A 546 -21.54 -23.07 -14.37
C ASN A 546 -20.49 -22.80 -13.26
N PRO A 547 -19.56 -23.73 -12.95
CA PRO A 547 -18.56 -23.51 -11.90
C PRO A 547 -17.54 -22.42 -12.28
N VAL A 548 -17.34 -22.14 -13.57
CA VAL A 548 -16.40 -21.11 -14.03
C VAL A 548 -16.96 -19.72 -13.82
N THR A 549 -18.19 -19.47 -14.28
CA THR A 549 -18.82 -18.15 -14.20
C THR A 549 -19.61 -17.93 -12.91
N GLY A 550 -19.94 -18.99 -12.17
CA GLY A 550 -20.79 -18.90 -10.98
C GLY A 550 -22.25 -18.55 -11.26
N SER A 551 -22.69 -18.65 -12.52
CA SER A 551 -24.04 -18.33 -12.99
C SER A 551 -24.67 -19.53 -13.68
N LEU A 552 -26.00 -19.54 -13.78
CA LEU A 552 -26.74 -20.51 -14.57
C LEU A 552 -26.29 -20.42 -16.03
N PHE A 553 -26.31 -21.59 -16.68
CA PHE A 553 -26.15 -21.61 -18.11
C PHE A 553 -27.34 -20.90 -18.78
N PRO A 554 -27.09 -20.09 -19.83
CA PRO A 554 -28.18 -19.49 -20.59
C PRO A 554 -29.15 -20.58 -21.07
N PRO A 555 -30.48 -20.31 -21.03
CA PRO A 555 -31.49 -21.30 -21.42
C PRO A 555 -31.36 -21.71 -22.90
N ASP A 556 -30.93 -20.79 -23.77
CA ASP A 556 -30.67 -21.03 -25.19
C ASP A 556 -29.23 -21.48 -25.45
N ARG A 557 -28.82 -22.57 -24.80
CA ARG A 557 -27.79 -23.41 -25.38
C ARG A 557 -28.46 -24.22 -26.49
N GLY A 558 -28.67 -23.59 -27.64
CA GLY A 558 -28.86 -24.34 -28.89
C GLY A 558 -27.80 -25.44 -28.97
N SER A 559 -28.06 -26.50 -29.75
CA SER A 559 -27.04 -27.53 -29.91
C SER A 559 -25.73 -26.84 -30.33
N PHE A 560 -24.59 -27.16 -29.73
CA PHE A 560 -23.30 -26.53 -30.08
C PHE A 560 -22.99 -26.69 -31.59
N LEU A 561 -23.66 -27.65 -32.24
CA LEU A 561 -23.59 -27.99 -33.65
C LEU A 561 -24.61 -27.21 -34.52
N GLU A 562 -25.51 -26.45 -33.91
CA GLU A 562 -26.58 -25.70 -34.57
C GLU A 562 -25.99 -24.45 -35.21
N GLY A 563 -26.07 -24.36 -36.54
CA GLY A 563 -25.46 -23.27 -37.32
C GLY A 563 -24.03 -23.54 -37.83
N MET A 564 -23.41 -24.66 -37.48
CA MET A 564 -22.14 -25.10 -38.07
C MET A 564 -22.37 -25.90 -39.37
N SER A 565 -21.55 -25.63 -40.40
CA SER A 565 -21.51 -26.51 -41.59
C SER A 565 -20.88 -27.87 -41.24
N GLU A 566 -21.15 -28.91 -42.03
CA GLU A 566 -20.54 -30.23 -41.81
C GLU A 566 -18.99 -30.17 -41.81
N GLU A 567 -18.39 -29.36 -42.69
CA GLU A 567 -16.94 -29.14 -42.71
C GLU A 567 -16.41 -28.54 -41.39
N GLN A 568 -17.16 -27.61 -40.77
CA GLN A 568 -16.78 -27.03 -39.48
C GLN A 568 -16.89 -28.04 -38.34
N LYS A 569 -17.91 -28.92 -38.39
CA LYS A 569 -18.08 -30.01 -37.42
C LYS A 569 -16.93 -31.00 -37.53
N GLU A 570 -16.55 -31.40 -38.73
CA GLU A 570 -15.39 -32.28 -38.98
C GLU A 570 -14.09 -31.64 -38.50
N TYR A 571 -13.89 -30.34 -38.76
CA TYR A 571 -12.70 -29.62 -38.31
C TYR A 571 -12.57 -29.57 -36.78
N GLU A 572 -13.64 -29.21 -36.07
CA GLU A 572 -13.62 -29.22 -34.60
C GLU A 572 -13.52 -30.65 -34.03
N ALA A 573 -14.09 -31.66 -34.71
CA ALA A 573 -13.90 -33.06 -34.35
C ALA A 573 -12.43 -33.49 -34.46
N MET A 574 -11.73 -33.12 -35.54
CA MET A 574 -10.29 -33.43 -35.67
C MET A 574 -9.45 -32.70 -34.63
N LYS A 575 -9.80 -31.46 -34.29
CA LYS A 575 -9.14 -30.73 -33.20
C LYS A 575 -9.38 -31.38 -31.83
N LEU A 576 -10.56 -31.95 -31.59
CA LEU A 576 -10.85 -32.74 -30.39
C LEU A 576 -10.00 -34.02 -30.34
N VAL A 577 -9.88 -34.73 -31.47
CA VAL A 577 -9.02 -35.91 -31.60
C VAL A 577 -7.56 -35.54 -31.30
N ASP A 578 -7.05 -34.45 -31.87
CA ASP A 578 -5.71 -33.94 -31.61
C ASP A 578 -5.50 -33.58 -30.14
N ALA A 579 -6.50 -32.96 -29.49
CA ALA A 579 -6.44 -32.64 -28.07
C ALA A 579 -6.43 -33.91 -27.20
N MET A 580 -7.26 -34.91 -27.52
CA MET A 580 -7.24 -36.21 -26.86
C MET A 580 -5.90 -36.91 -27.02
N ASN A 581 -5.34 -36.93 -28.23
CA ASN A 581 -4.02 -37.51 -28.50
C ASN A 581 -2.95 -36.84 -27.65
N LYS A 582 -2.91 -35.51 -27.59
CA LYS A 582 -1.98 -34.77 -26.72
C LYS A 582 -2.15 -35.10 -25.24
N MET A 583 -3.38 -35.28 -24.76
CA MET A 583 -3.64 -35.67 -23.37
C MET A 583 -3.23 -37.12 -23.07
N MET A 584 -3.39 -38.03 -24.04
CA MET A 584 -2.93 -39.41 -23.96
C MET A 584 -1.40 -39.48 -23.96
N ASP A 585 -0.74 -38.74 -24.86
CA ASP A 585 0.72 -38.64 -24.93
C ASP A 585 1.35 -38.04 -23.67
N ALA A 586 0.69 -37.05 -23.07
CA ALA A 586 1.09 -36.47 -21.79
C ALA A 586 0.79 -37.39 -20.58
N GLY A 587 0.13 -38.53 -20.80
CA GLY A 587 -0.24 -39.49 -19.76
C GLY A 587 -1.34 -39.01 -18.81
N ILE A 588 -2.05 -37.93 -19.15
CA ILE A 588 -3.14 -37.35 -18.36
C ILE A 588 -4.41 -38.21 -18.49
N VAL A 589 -4.69 -38.70 -19.70
CA VAL A 589 -5.83 -39.57 -20.01
C VAL A 589 -5.30 -40.91 -20.50
N LYS A 590 -5.84 -42.01 -19.99
CA LYS A 590 -5.47 -43.38 -20.38
C LYS A 590 -6.72 -44.15 -20.81
N PRO A 591 -6.68 -44.89 -21.93
CA PRO A 591 -7.81 -45.73 -22.34
C PRO A 591 -8.11 -46.77 -21.26
N GLY A 592 -9.37 -46.86 -20.84
CA GLY A 592 -9.85 -47.80 -19.84
C GLY A 592 -10.89 -48.76 -20.41
N THR A 593 -10.90 -50.00 -19.93
CA THR A 593 -11.96 -50.99 -20.17
C THR A 593 -12.52 -51.47 -18.83
N ILE A 594 -13.73 -52.03 -18.81
CA ILE A 594 -14.32 -52.59 -17.59
C ILE A 594 -13.73 -53.99 -17.39
N GLY A 595 -13.12 -54.22 -16.23
CA GLY A 595 -12.61 -55.53 -15.83
C GLY A 595 -13.73 -56.50 -15.46
N GLU A 596 -13.39 -57.78 -15.31
CA GLU A 596 -14.34 -58.83 -14.87
C GLU A 596 -14.90 -58.57 -13.46
N ASP A 597 -14.24 -57.72 -12.68
CA ASP A 597 -14.63 -57.25 -11.35
C ASP A 597 -15.60 -56.04 -11.39
N GLY A 598 -15.98 -55.58 -12.58
CA GLY A 598 -16.85 -54.41 -12.79
C GLY A 598 -16.16 -53.06 -12.55
N ARG A 599 -14.84 -53.03 -12.35
CA ARG A 599 -14.07 -51.79 -12.14
C ARG A 599 -13.33 -51.38 -13.41
N VAL A 600 -13.05 -50.09 -13.55
CA VAL A 600 -12.31 -49.55 -14.71
C VAL A 600 -10.83 -49.93 -14.57
N ARG A 601 -10.29 -50.63 -15.56
CA ARG A 601 -8.88 -51.02 -15.69
C ARG A 601 -8.26 -50.40 -16.94
N GLU A 602 -6.95 -50.12 -16.92
CA GLU A 602 -6.22 -49.62 -18.09
C GLU A 602 -6.19 -50.69 -19.20
N VAL A 603 -6.38 -50.26 -20.44
CA VAL A 603 -6.33 -51.16 -21.61
C VAL A 603 -4.90 -51.54 -21.92
N SER A 604 -4.66 -52.84 -22.05
CA SER A 604 -3.33 -53.38 -22.38
C SER A 604 -3.06 -53.39 -23.89
N HIS A 605 -4.12 -53.54 -24.69
CA HIS A 605 -4.02 -53.62 -26.15
C HIS A 605 -5.25 -53.02 -26.83
N VAL A 606 -5.07 -52.27 -27.93
CA VAL A 606 -6.13 -51.53 -28.64
C VAL A 606 -7.32 -52.42 -29.04
N LEU A 607 -7.08 -53.71 -29.30
CA LEU A 607 -8.10 -54.71 -29.63
C LEU A 607 -9.08 -55.01 -28.48
N GLU A 608 -8.76 -54.66 -27.23
CA GLU A 608 -9.70 -54.80 -26.12
C GLU A 608 -10.82 -53.75 -26.17
N LEU A 609 -10.63 -52.64 -26.90
CA LEU A 609 -11.63 -51.58 -27.07
C LEU A 609 -12.69 -51.93 -28.12
N THR A 610 -12.40 -52.86 -29.04
CA THR A 610 -13.28 -53.22 -30.16
C THR A 610 -14.13 -54.46 -29.92
N LYS A 611 -13.86 -55.23 -28.85
CA LYS A 611 -14.56 -56.50 -28.56
C LYS A 611 -16.06 -56.38 -28.27
N ASN A 612 -16.55 -55.19 -27.91
CA ASN A 612 -17.94 -54.97 -27.52
C ASN A 612 -18.70 -54.01 -28.46
N MET A 613 -18.17 -53.72 -29.65
CA MET A 613 -18.89 -52.92 -30.65
C MET A 613 -20.00 -53.79 -31.28
N PRO A 614 -21.27 -53.34 -31.31
CA PRO A 614 -22.29 -54.03 -32.09
C PRO A 614 -21.93 -53.98 -33.57
N ASP A 615 -22.02 -55.11 -34.27
CA ASP A 615 -21.81 -55.17 -35.71
C ASP A 615 -22.73 -54.16 -36.41
N VAL A 616 -22.13 -53.21 -37.14
CA VAL A 616 -22.87 -52.30 -38.02
C VAL A 616 -23.50 -53.18 -39.09
N LYS A 617 -24.83 -53.29 -39.10
CA LYS A 617 -25.55 -53.89 -40.23
C LYS A 617 -25.35 -52.98 -41.44
N ASP A 618 -24.61 -53.46 -42.42
CA ASP A 618 -24.61 -52.91 -43.77
C ASP A 618 -26.02 -53.08 -44.36
N ASP A 619 -26.85 -52.04 -44.28
CA ASP A 619 -28.01 -51.90 -45.15
C ASP A 619 -27.49 -51.49 -46.54
N SER A 620 -26.97 -52.49 -47.25
CA SER A 620 -26.72 -52.47 -48.69
C SER A 620 -28.06 -52.59 -49.41
N ASP A 621 -28.76 -51.47 -49.60
CA ASP A 621 -29.88 -51.40 -50.55
C ASP A 621 -29.33 -51.43 -51.98
N SER A 622 -29.27 -52.63 -52.54
CA SER A 622 -29.34 -52.85 -53.99
C SER A 622 -30.81 -52.98 -54.39
N ASP A 623 -31.38 -51.90 -54.93
CA ASP A 623 -32.22 -51.86 -56.15
C ASP A 623 -32.61 -50.42 -56.52
#